data_AF-A0A8J7LL50-F1
#
_entry.id   AF-A0A8J7LL50-F1
#
_cell.length_a   1.000
_cell.length_b   1.000
_cell.length_c   1.000
_cell.angle_alpha   90.00
_cell.angle_beta   90.00
_cell.angle_gamma   90.00
#
_symmetry.space_group_name_H-M   'P 1'
#
loop_
_entity.id
_entity.type
_entity.pdbx_description
1 polymer ?
#
loop_
_entity_poly.entity_id
_entity_poly.type
_entity_poly.pdbx_seq_one_letter_code
_entity_poly.pdbx_strand_id
1 'polypeptide(L)'
;EALTSYDEVIKIKPDDYKAWYNRGIALTNLGRYEEALTSYDEVIKIKPDDYKGWKSKGDVFFHLGCYEEALTSCDQALKMQPDDHTVWHNRGIALMNLGCYEEAIISFEQAIKIQPDDCDAWSNRGIALKNLGRYEEALASDDQALKINPSYQEAWNNRGAILCDHLQRYEEAITSFEQALKLKPDDYLVCYNWGIALRNLGRYEEAITSFEQALKIQPNYYKAWISKGVVLCGYLQCYEEAITSFEQVLKIQPDSYQAWYYRGITLKKLGRLKEAFASINKAAKINPNFVIEELKSRNEQVIVSMLQTFGWNKLIQAWIGLFNMIRIIR
;
A
#
# COMPACT_ATOMS: atom_id res chain seq x y z
N GLU A 1 4.95 -32.56 -24.51
CA GLU A 1 5.98 -33.29 -25.29
C GLU A 1 7.34 -33.24 -24.62
N ALA A 2 7.94 -32.06 -24.36
CA ALA A 2 9.25 -31.97 -23.70
C ALA A 2 9.33 -32.63 -22.31
N LEU A 3 8.31 -32.44 -21.46
CA LEU A 3 8.28 -33.04 -20.12
C LEU A 3 8.35 -34.58 -20.16
N THR A 4 7.57 -35.20 -21.05
CA THR A 4 7.57 -36.65 -21.26
C THR A 4 8.94 -37.17 -21.71
N SER A 5 9.64 -36.40 -22.56
CA SER A 5 11.00 -36.76 -22.98
C SER A 5 11.98 -36.72 -21.81
N TYR A 6 11.88 -35.73 -20.92
CA TYR A 6 12.74 -35.68 -19.72
C TYR A 6 12.42 -36.81 -18.74
N ASP A 7 11.15 -37.15 -18.54
CA ASP A 7 10.74 -38.28 -17.70
C ASP A 7 11.31 -39.62 -18.21
N GLU A 8 11.36 -39.82 -19.53
CA GLU A 8 11.98 -41.01 -20.14
C GLU A 8 13.50 -41.02 -19.92
N VAL A 9 14.18 -39.89 -20.10
CA VAL A 9 15.63 -39.79 -19.86
C VAL A 9 15.95 -40.09 -18.39
N ILE A 10 15.18 -39.54 -17.45
CA ILE A 10 15.36 -39.76 -16.01
C ILE A 10 15.14 -41.24 -15.63
N LYS A 11 14.20 -41.93 -16.28
CA LYS A 11 14.00 -43.38 -16.06
C LYS A 11 15.20 -44.21 -16.51
N ILE A 12 15.87 -43.80 -17.60
CA ILE A 12 17.03 -44.50 -18.16
C ILE A 12 18.31 -44.12 -17.40
N LYS A 13 18.44 -42.85 -17.00
CA LYS A 13 19.60 -42.28 -16.30
C LYS A 13 19.14 -41.37 -15.15
N PRO A 14 18.87 -41.94 -13.97
CA PRO A 14 18.41 -41.16 -12.82
C PRO A 14 19.43 -40.17 -12.28
N ASP A 15 20.72 -40.35 -12.59
CA ASP A 15 21.84 -39.51 -12.22
C ASP A 15 22.12 -38.36 -13.21
N ASP A 16 21.33 -38.24 -14.28
CA ASP A 16 21.45 -37.12 -15.23
C ASP A 16 20.82 -35.85 -14.64
N TYR A 17 21.64 -35.08 -13.91
CA TYR A 17 21.20 -33.81 -13.32
C TYR A 17 20.71 -32.81 -14.36
N LYS A 18 21.16 -32.86 -15.62
CA LYS A 18 20.69 -31.92 -16.66
C LYS A 18 19.26 -32.24 -17.07
N ALA A 19 18.91 -33.53 -17.13
CA ALA A 19 17.54 -33.95 -17.39
C ALA A 19 16.60 -33.50 -16.27
N TRP A 20 17.01 -33.66 -15.00
CA TRP A 20 16.28 -33.14 -13.84
C TRP A 20 16.14 -31.61 -13.87
N TYR A 21 17.22 -30.89 -14.18
CA TYR A 21 17.20 -29.43 -14.27
C TYR A 21 16.24 -28.93 -15.36
N ASN A 22 16.32 -29.50 -16.56
CA ASN A 22 15.45 -29.12 -17.67
C ASN A 22 13.99 -29.52 -17.42
N ARG A 23 13.75 -30.63 -16.73
CA ARG A 23 12.42 -31.01 -16.22
C ARG A 23 11.89 -29.96 -15.25
N GLY A 24 12.71 -29.53 -14.30
CA GLY A 24 12.39 -28.46 -13.36
C GLY A 24 11.96 -27.18 -14.08
N ILE A 25 12.74 -26.71 -15.06
CA ILE A 25 12.42 -25.52 -15.85
C ILE A 25 11.07 -25.68 -16.56
N ALA A 26 10.85 -26.83 -17.21
CA ALA A 26 9.59 -27.10 -17.91
C ALA A 26 8.40 -27.06 -16.95
N LEU A 27 8.54 -27.60 -15.74
CA LEU A 27 7.50 -27.60 -14.71
C LEU A 27 7.26 -26.19 -14.14
N THR A 28 8.31 -25.41 -13.90
CA THR A 28 8.20 -24.00 -13.49
C THR A 28 7.39 -23.20 -14.52
N ASN A 29 7.71 -23.36 -15.82
CA ASN A 29 7.00 -22.67 -16.90
C ASN A 29 5.54 -23.11 -17.04
N LEU A 30 5.20 -24.32 -16.58
CA LEU A 30 3.83 -24.84 -16.53
C LEU A 30 3.09 -24.47 -15.24
N GLY A 31 3.73 -23.74 -14.31
CA GLY A 31 3.17 -23.41 -12.99
C GLY A 31 3.09 -24.59 -12.02
N ARG A 32 3.72 -25.74 -12.34
CA ARG A 32 3.75 -26.95 -11.51
C ARG A 32 4.91 -26.88 -10.51
N TYR A 33 4.82 -25.90 -9.60
CA TYR A 33 5.93 -25.50 -8.74
C TYR A 33 6.42 -26.59 -7.77
N GLU A 34 5.52 -27.35 -7.14
CA GLU A 34 5.92 -28.42 -6.21
C GLU A 34 6.73 -29.53 -6.91
N GLU A 35 6.33 -29.90 -8.12
CA GLU A 35 7.06 -30.89 -8.92
C GLU A 35 8.37 -30.33 -9.49
N ALA A 36 8.41 -29.02 -9.78
CA ALA A 36 9.63 -28.33 -10.15
C ALA A 36 10.64 -28.36 -8.99
N LEU A 37 10.20 -28.08 -7.75
CA LEU A 37 11.04 -28.19 -6.55
C LEU A 37 11.61 -29.59 -6.39
N THR A 38 10.78 -30.63 -6.54
CA THR A 38 11.26 -32.03 -6.48
C THR A 38 12.34 -32.30 -7.53
N SER A 39 12.19 -31.72 -8.73
CA SER A 39 13.20 -31.87 -9.79
C SER A 39 14.51 -31.16 -9.44
N TYR A 40 14.44 -29.94 -8.90
CA TYR A 40 15.63 -29.19 -8.47
C TYR A 40 16.28 -29.80 -7.22
N ASP A 41 15.51 -30.45 -6.34
CA ASP A 41 16.04 -31.22 -5.21
C ASP A 41 16.92 -32.38 -5.68
N GLU A 42 16.48 -33.13 -6.70
CA GLU A 42 17.31 -34.18 -7.29
C GLU A 42 18.55 -33.60 -7.99
N VAL A 43 18.47 -32.42 -8.64
CA VAL A 43 19.66 -31.73 -9.16
C VAL A 43 20.66 -31.46 -8.05
N ILE A 44 20.23 -30.86 -6.94
CA ILE A 44 21.09 -30.48 -5.81
C ILE A 44 21.63 -31.73 -5.10
N LYS A 45 20.85 -32.80 -5.03
CA LYS A 45 21.31 -34.07 -4.44
C LYS A 45 22.40 -34.73 -5.28
N ILE A 46 22.28 -34.71 -6.60
CA ILE A 46 23.30 -35.25 -7.52
C ILE A 46 24.52 -34.34 -7.57
N LYS A 47 24.30 -33.02 -7.60
CA LYS A 47 25.33 -32.00 -7.70
C LYS A 47 25.07 -30.86 -6.70
N PRO A 48 25.55 -30.97 -5.45
CA PRO A 48 25.27 -30.00 -4.38
C PRO A 48 25.81 -28.60 -4.64
N ASP A 49 26.84 -28.47 -5.48
CA ASP A 49 27.50 -27.23 -5.87
C ASP A 49 26.93 -26.65 -7.18
N ASP A 50 25.73 -27.07 -7.60
CA ASP A 50 25.09 -26.53 -8.79
C ASP A 50 24.39 -25.19 -8.50
N TYR A 51 25.08 -24.10 -8.83
CA TYR A 51 24.57 -22.74 -8.74
C TYR A 51 23.18 -22.56 -9.37
N LYS A 52 22.97 -23.12 -10.58
CA LYS A 52 21.72 -22.97 -11.34
C LYS A 52 20.56 -23.67 -10.66
N GLY A 53 20.78 -24.87 -10.14
CA GLY A 53 19.79 -25.60 -9.34
C GLY A 53 19.33 -24.79 -8.12
N TRP A 54 20.27 -24.22 -7.35
CA TRP A 54 19.94 -23.38 -6.19
C TRP A 54 19.20 -22.09 -6.57
N LYS A 55 19.65 -21.38 -7.62
CA LYS A 55 18.97 -20.19 -8.15
C LYS A 55 17.52 -20.51 -8.55
N SER A 56 17.33 -21.49 -9.42
CA SER A 56 16.00 -21.85 -9.92
C SER A 56 15.08 -22.39 -8.82
N LYS A 57 15.62 -23.08 -7.81
CA LYS A 57 14.86 -23.49 -6.63
C LYS A 57 14.40 -22.27 -5.80
N GLY A 58 15.28 -21.29 -5.61
CA GLY A 58 14.95 -20.03 -4.96
C GLY A 58 13.84 -19.26 -5.67
N ASP A 59 13.91 -19.18 -7.00
CA ASP A 59 12.89 -18.52 -7.82
C ASP A 59 11.52 -19.21 -7.69
N VAL A 60 11.48 -20.54 -7.63
CA VAL A 60 10.22 -21.28 -7.41
C VAL A 60 9.66 -21.06 -6.01
N PHE A 61 10.49 -21.07 -4.97
CA PHE A 61 10.03 -20.73 -3.62
C PHE A 61 9.48 -19.31 -3.54
N PHE A 62 10.10 -18.37 -4.25
CA PHE A 62 9.60 -17.00 -4.36
C PHE A 62 8.19 -16.97 -4.97
N HIS A 63 7.95 -17.69 -6.07
CA HIS A 63 6.62 -17.80 -6.67
C HIS A 63 5.57 -18.46 -5.76
N LEU A 64 6.00 -19.31 -4.83
CA LEU A 64 5.14 -19.94 -3.82
C LEU A 64 4.92 -19.06 -2.57
N GLY A 65 5.63 -17.94 -2.44
CA GLY A 65 5.61 -17.11 -1.23
C GLY A 65 6.38 -17.71 -0.04
N CYS A 66 7.17 -18.75 -0.28
CA CYS A 66 8.04 -19.42 0.70
C CYS A 66 9.36 -18.63 0.83
N TYR A 67 9.30 -17.45 1.44
CA TYR A 67 10.43 -16.50 1.41
C TYR A 67 11.64 -16.94 2.24
N GLU A 68 11.45 -17.73 3.31
CA GLU A 68 12.57 -18.26 4.11
C GLU A 68 13.40 -19.28 3.33
N GLU A 69 12.73 -20.17 2.60
CA GLU A 69 13.36 -21.17 1.75
C GLU A 69 13.97 -20.55 0.49
N ALA A 70 13.32 -19.52 -0.06
CA ALA A 70 13.88 -18.70 -1.14
C ALA A 70 15.19 -18.03 -0.71
N LEU A 71 15.21 -17.40 0.47
CA LEU A 71 16.40 -16.79 1.06
C LEU A 71 17.52 -17.81 1.25
N THR A 72 17.21 -18.98 1.82
CA THR A 72 18.19 -20.07 2.00
C THR A 72 18.79 -20.51 0.65
N SER A 73 17.96 -20.63 -0.38
CA SER A 73 18.41 -21.02 -1.72
C SER A 73 19.28 -19.95 -2.38
N CYS A 74 18.92 -18.66 -2.21
CA CYS A 74 19.74 -17.54 -2.65
C CYS A 74 21.11 -17.52 -1.97
N ASP A 75 21.17 -17.72 -0.65
CA ASP A 75 22.42 -17.76 0.09
C ASP A 75 23.35 -18.89 -0.38
N GLN A 76 22.81 -20.06 -0.73
CA GLN A 76 23.60 -21.15 -1.31
C GLN A 76 24.10 -20.81 -2.71
N ALA A 77 23.26 -20.23 -3.56
CA ALA A 77 23.66 -19.78 -4.89
C ALA A 77 24.77 -18.71 -4.81
N LEU A 78 24.66 -17.73 -3.91
CA LEU A 78 25.64 -16.65 -3.74
C LEU A 78 26.98 -17.12 -3.15
N LYS A 79 27.00 -18.20 -2.35
CA LYS A 79 28.27 -18.83 -1.93
C LYS A 79 29.08 -19.36 -3.12
N MET A 80 28.40 -19.82 -4.16
CA MET A 80 29.03 -20.40 -5.35
C MET A 80 29.35 -19.33 -6.38
N GLN A 81 28.43 -18.39 -6.58
CA GLN A 81 28.57 -17.30 -7.54
C GLN A 81 28.11 -15.98 -6.89
N PRO A 82 29.04 -15.25 -6.24
CA PRO A 82 28.71 -14.03 -5.49
C PRO A 82 28.48 -12.80 -6.38
N ASP A 83 28.74 -12.90 -7.69
CA ASP A 83 28.65 -11.82 -8.67
C ASP A 83 27.37 -11.85 -9.53
N ASP A 84 26.37 -12.67 -9.17
CA ASP A 84 25.06 -12.63 -9.84
C ASP A 84 24.12 -11.60 -9.19
N HIS A 85 23.93 -10.46 -9.88
CA HIS A 85 23.04 -9.38 -9.41
C HIS A 85 21.59 -9.84 -9.24
N THR A 86 21.08 -10.75 -10.08
CA THR A 86 19.69 -11.22 -10.02
C THR A 86 19.44 -12.01 -8.75
N VAL A 87 20.40 -12.82 -8.29
CA VAL A 87 20.26 -13.54 -7.01
C VAL A 87 20.32 -12.59 -5.82
N TRP A 88 21.19 -11.57 -5.85
CA TRP A 88 21.18 -10.52 -4.83
C TRP A 88 19.87 -9.73 -4.79
N HIS A 89 19.30 -9.43 -5.95
CA HIS A 89 17.99 -8.77 -6.07
C HIS A 89 16.87 -9.65 -5.49
N ASN A 90 16.77 -10.91 -5.90
CA ASN A 90 15.77 -11.86 -5.39
C ASN A 90 15.91 -12.08 -3.88
N ARG A 91 17.16 -12.15 -3.37
CA ARG A 91 17.44 -12.19 -1.92
C ARG A 91 16.90 -10.95 -1.22
N GLY A 92 17.10 -9.77 -1.79
CA GLY A 92 16.56 -8.51 -1.26
C GLY A 92 15.04 -8.51 -1.19
N ILE A 93 14.36 -8.98 -2.24
CA ILE A 93 12.89 -9.04 -2.26
C ILE A 93 12.37 -10.06 -1.23
N ALA A 94 13.01 -11.22 -1.10
CA ALA A 94 12.65 -12.21 -0.07
C ALA A 94 12.76 -11.60 1.34
N LEU A 95 13.85 -10.89 1.63
CA LEU A 95 14.06 -10.19 2.91
C LEU A 95 13.02 -9.08 3.15
N MET A 96 12.64 -8.31 2.12
CA MET A 96 11.56 -7.34 2.24
C MET A 96 10.24 -7.98 2.65
N ASN A 97 9.88 -9.11 2.05
CA ASN A 97 8.65 -9.82 2.38
C ASN A 97 8.68 -10.44 3.79
N LEU A 98 9.87 -10.75 4.31
CA LEU A 98 10.09 -11.18 5.70
C LEU A 98 10.15 -10.00 6.70
N GLY A 99 10.12 -8.75 6.21
CA GLY A 99 10.25 -7.56 7.05
C GLY A 99 11.68 -7.22 7.50
N CYS A 100 12.69 -7.92 6.97
CA CYS A 100 14.11 -7.70 7.24
C CYS A 100 14.67 -6.61 6.32
N TYR A 101 14.23 -5.36 6.53
CA TYR A 101 14.50 -4.26 5.60
C TYR A 101 15.97 -3.83 5.52
N GLU A 102 16.73 -3.91 6.62
CA GLU A 102 18.15 -3.50 6.61
C GLU A 102 19.00 -4.48 5.78
N GLU A 103 18.77 -5.79 5.96
CA GLU A 103 19.42 -6.83 5.18
C GLU A 103 18.97 -6.82 3.71
N ALA A 104 17.72 -6.44 3.44
CA ALA A 104 17.23 -6.23 2.08
C ALA A 104 18.01 -5.10 1.38
N ILE A 105 18.22 -3.96 2.06
CA ILE A 105 19.02 -2.84 1.53
C ILE A 105 20.43 -3.30 1.17
N ILE A 106 21.11 -4.04 2.06
CA ILE A 106 22.44 -4.58 1.79
C ILE A 106 22.43 -5.45 0.53
N SER A 107 21.39 -6.27 0.35
CA SER A 107 21.26 -7.15 -0.82
C SER A 107 21.06 -6.36 -2.11
N PHE A 108 20.18 -5.35 -2.10
CA PHE A 108 20.01 -4.47 -3.26
C PHE A 108 21.26 -3.65 -3.56
N GLU A 109 21.99 -3.20 -2.55
CA GLU A 109 23.28 -2.51 -2.76
C GLU A 109 24.34 -3.40 -3.41
N GLN A 110 24.38 -4.70 -3.08
CA GLN A 110 25.24 -5.64 -3.82
C GLN A 110 24.76 -5.82 -5.26
N ALA A 111 23.46 -5.98 -5.49
CA ALA A 111 22.90 -6.07 -6.84
C ALA A 111 23.25 -4.84 -7.68
N ILE A 112 23.04 -3.63 -7.15
CA ILE A 112 23.36 -2.34 -7.78
C ILE A 112 24.87 -2.20 -8.01
N LYS A 113 25.71 -2.65 -7.08
CA LYS A 113 27.17 -2.60 -7.26
C LYS A 113 27.64 -3.44 -8.44
N ILE A 114 27.00 -4.58 -8.67
CA ILE A 114 27.29 -5.50 -9.79
C ILE A 114 26.67 -4.97 -11.09
N GLN A 115 25.41 -4.52 -11.04
CA GLN A 115 24.63 -4.02 -12.16
C GLN A 115 24.03 -2.63 -11.83
N PRO A 116 24.76 -1.53 -12.07
CA PRO A 116 24.36 -0.19 -11.64
C PRO A 116 23.12 0.40 -12.34
N ASP A 117 22.77 -0.13 -13.51
CA ASP A 117 21.60 0.25 -14.33
C ASP A 117 20.37 -0.66 -14.10
N ASP A 118 20.36 -1.46 -13.04
CA ASP A 118 19.17 -2.19 -12.60
C ASP A 118 18.19 -1.22 -11.91
N CYS A 119 17.22 -0.72 -12.67
CA CYS A 119 16.23 0.22 -12.15
C CYS A 119 15.29 -0.40 -11.09
N ASP A 120 15.04 -1.71 -11.16
CA ASP A 120 14.17 -2.40 -10.20
C ASP A 120 14.89 -2.54 -8.85
N ALA A 121 16.19 -2.83 -8.85
CA ALA A 121 17.00 -2.86 -7.63
C ALA A 121 17.03 -1.50 -6.92
N TRP A 122 17.18 -0.40 -7.68
CA TRP A 122 17.12 0.95 -7.12
C TRP A 122 15.75 1.27 -6.50
N SER A 123 14.64 0.97 -7.18
CA SER A 123 13.32 1.26 -6.62
C SER A 123 13.01 0.38 -5.41
N ASN A 124 13.35 -0.91 -5.44
CA ASN A 124 13.17 -1.81 -4.30
C ASN A 124 14.01 -1.41 -3.08
N ARG A 125 15.24 -0.91 -3.29
CA ARG A 125 16.04 -0.27 -2.24
C ARG A 125 15.31 0.93 -1.65
N GLY A 126 14.71 1.77 -2.50
CA GLY A 126 13.87 2.90 -2.09
C GLY A 126 12.69 2.48 -1.21
N ILE A 127 11.97 1.42 -1.59
CA ILE A 127 10.86 0.89 -0.80
C ILE A 127 11.35 0.36 0.55
N ALA A 128 12.45 -0.38 0.60
CA ALA A 128 13.02 -0.87 1.87
C ALA A 128 13.43 0.29 2.80
N LEU A 129 14.09 1.32 2.27
CA LEU A 129 14.48 2.53 3.00
C LEU A 129 13.26 3.29 3.55
N LYS A 130 12.19 3.41 2.75
CA LYS A 130 10.92 4.03 3.20
C LYS A 130 10.33 3.29 4.40
N ASN A 131 10.33 1.95 4.38
CA ASN A 131 9.82 1.15 5.49
C ASN A 131 10.63 1.32 6.79
N LEU A 132 11.91 1.70 6.69
CA LEU A 132 12.75 2.06 7.83
C LEU A 132 12.66 3.54 8.22
N GLY A 133 11.84 4.35 7.54
CA GLY A 133 11.72 5.79 7.77
C GLY A 133 12.88 6.62 7.22
N ARG A 134 13.76 6.05 6.39
CA ARG A 134 14.91 6.72 5.76
C ARG A 134 14.48 7.41 4.47
N TYR A 135 13.59 8.39 4.59
CA TYR A 135 12.82 8.96 3.47
C TYR A 135 13.66 9.69 2.40
N GLU A 136 14.67 10.48 2.79
CA GLU A 136 15.54 11.17 1.82
C GLU A 136 16.43 10.20 1.04
N GLU A 137 16.90 9.12 1.68
CA GLU A 137 17.66 8.07 0.99
C GLU A 137 16.76 7.23 0.06
N ALA A 138 15.50 7.01 0.46
CA ALA A 138 14.51 6.38 -0.38
C ALA A 138 14.24 7.22 -1.64
N LEU A 139 14.05 8.54 -1.46
CA LEU A 139 13.88 9.49 -2.54
C LEU A 139 15.06 9.47 -3.52
N ALA A 140 16.29 9.48 -2.99
CA ALA A 140 17.50 9.40 -3.81
C ALA A 140 17.59 8.10 -4.62
N SER A 141 17.06 6.99 -4.08
CA SER A 141 17.03 5.70 -4.77
C SER A 141 16.02 5.69 -5.92
N ASP A 142 14.81 6.21 -5.71
CA ASP A 142 13.82 6.39 -6.77
C ASP A 142 14.32 7.36 -7.85
N ASP A 143 15.03 8.43 -7.47
CA ASP A 143 15.64 9.36 -8.42
C ASP A 143 16.71 8.67 -9.32
N GLN A 144 17.50 7.73 -8.77
CA GLN A 144 18.40 6.92 -9.61
C GLN A 144 17.63 5.98 -10.53
N ALA A 145 16.60 5.29 -10.02
CA ALA A 145 15.75 4.42 -10.85
C ALA A 145 15.14 5.19 -12.03
N LEU A 146 14.65 6.42 -11.79
CA LEU A 146 14.07 7.29 -12.80
C LEU A 146 15.09 7.90 -13.75
N LYS A 147 16.34 8.11 -13.30
CA LYS A 147 17.44 8.52 -14.18
C LYS A 147 17.80 7.43 -15.19
N ILE A 148 17.77 6.17 -14.76
CA ILE A 148 18.01 5.00 -15.60
C ILE A 148 16.82 4.77 -16.54
N ASN A 149 15.61 4.75 -15.99
CA ASN A 149 14.38 4.53 -16.73
C ASN A 149 13.32 5.60 -16.38
N PRO A 150 13.26 6.71 -17.15
CA PRO A 150 12.26 7.76 -16.93
C PRO A 150 10.81 7.31 -17.12
N SER A 151 10.58 6.17 -17.78
CA SER A 151 9.26 5.58 -18.01
C SER A 151 8.82 4.61 -16.91
N TYR A 152 9.58 4.52 -15.81
CA TYR A 152 9.25 3.64 -14.70
C TYR A 152 8.16 4.25 -13.81
N GLN A 153 6.91 3.91 -14.11
CA GLN A 153 5.74 4.50 -13.45
C GLN A 153 5.69 4.26 -11.94
N GLU A 154 6.11 3.08 -11.47
CA GLU A 154 6.09 2.74 -10.05
C GLU A 154 7.05 3.62 -9.24
N ALA A 155 8.26 3.89 -9.76
CA ALA A 155 9.22 4.79 -9.13
C ALA A 155 8.68 6.23 -9.04
N TRP A 156 7.97 6.73 -10.06
CA TRP A 156 7.29 8.04 -9.98
C TRP A 156 6.21 8.08 -8.89
N ASN A 157 5.44 7.00 -8.74
CA ASN A 157 4.42 6.90 -7.69
C ASN A 157 5.05 6.82 -6.29
N ASN A 158 6.07 5.99 -6.10
CA ASN A 158 6.81 5.85 -4.83
C ASN A 158 7.43 7.18 -4.42
N ARG A 159 8.12 7.85 -5.35
CA ARG A 159 8.65 9.20 -5.19
C ARG A 159 7.59 10.20 -4.71
N GLY A 160 6.46 10.25 -5.42
CA GLY A 160 5.35 11.14 -5.08
C GLY A 160 4.76 10.85 -3.69
N ALA A 161 4.59 9.59 -3.33
CA ALA A 161 4.09 9.17 -2.03
C ALA A 161 5.05 9.58 -0.89
N ILE A 162 6.36 9.37 -1.05
CA ILE A 162 7.36 9.78 -0.04
C ILE A 162 7.34 11.30 0.16
N LEU A 163 7.32 12.06 -0.95
CA LEU A 163 7.28 13.53 -0.91
C LEU A 163 6.01 14.05 -0.24
N CYS A 164 4.85 13.43 -0.51
CA CYS A 164 3.57 13.82 0.05
C CYS A 164 3.42 13.43 1.52
N ASP A 165 3.64 12.16 1.85
CA ASP A 165 3.23 11.59 3.14
C ASP A 165 4.26 11.83 4.25
N HIS A 166 5.54 11.98 3.89
CA HIS A 166 6.63 12.02 4.86
C HIS A 166 7.45 13.31 4.84
N LEU A 167 7.67 13.89 3.66
CA LEU A 167 8.52 15.09 3.51
C LEU A 167 7.73 16.41 3.38
N GLN A 168 6.40 16.34 3.19
CA GLN A 168 5.52 17.50 3.00
C GLN A 168 5.93 18.42 1.83
N ARG A 169 6.60 17.87 0.82
CA ARG A 169 7.05 18.55 -0.40
C ARG A 169 5.98 18.38 -1.49
N TYR A 170 4.82 19.00 -1.29
CA TYR A 170 3.60 18.69 -2.04
C TYR A 170 3.69 19.05 -3.54
N GLU A 171 4.36 20.13 -3.91
CA GLU A 171 4.56 20.54 -5.31
C GLU A 171 5.39 19.51 -6.10
N GLU A 172 6.44 18.98 -5.48
CA GLU A 172 7.27 17.92 -6.08
C GLU A 172 6.51 16.59 -6.15
N ALA A 173 5.67 16.30 -5.14
CA ALA A 173 4.79 15.15 -5.16
C ALA A 173 3.79 15.22 -6.33
N ILE A 174 3.14 16.37 -6.52
CA ILE A 174 2.24 16.64 -7.66
C ILE A 174 2.96 16.39 -8.98
N THR A 175 4.17 16.94 -9.16
CA THR A 175 4.97 16.73 -10.37
C THR A 175 5.22 15.24 -10.62
N SER A 176 5.51 14.48 -9.56
CA SER A 176 5.78 13.04 -9.65
C SER A 176 4.53 12.24 -10.03
N PHE A 177 3.39 12.56 -9.42
CA PHE A 177 2.11 11.94 -9.76
C PHE A 177 1.65 12.27 -11.19
N GLU A 178 1.88 13.50 -11.66
CA GLU A 178 1.61 13.87 -13.06
C GLU A 178 2.43 13.02 -14.04
N GLN A 179 3.71 12.75 -13.75
CA GLN A 179 4.52 11.86 -14.59
C GLN A 179 4.02 10.41 -14.52
N ALA A 180 3.67 9.91 -13.34
CA ALA A 180 3.09 8.58 -13.18
C ALA A 180 1.79 8.42 -13.99
N LEU A 181 0.90 9.42 -13.96
CA LEU A 181 -0.38 9.41 -14.68
C LEU A 181 -0.22 9.61 -16.20
N LYS A 182 0.83 10.31 -16.65
CA LYS A 182 1.17 10.36 -18.10
C LYS A 182 1.53 8.99 -18.64
N LEU A 183 2.24 8.18 -17.84
CA LEU A 183 2.65 6.82 -18.21
C LEU A 183 1.48 5.83 -18.09
N LYS A 184 0.68 5.95 -17.03
CA LYS A 184 -0.48 5.09 -16.78
C LYS A 184 -1.66 5.93 -16.25
N PRO A 185 -2.56 6.38 -17.14
CA PRO A 185 -3.69 7.24 -16.77
C PRO A 185 -4.72 6.57 -15.85
N ASP A 186 -4.85 5.25 -15.94
CA ASP A 186 -5.90 4.47 -15.26
C ASP A 186 -5.45 3.92 -13.89
N ASP A 187 -4.59 4.66 -13.17
CA ASP A 187 -4.15 4.30 -11.82
C ASP A 187 -4.90 5.10 -10.75
N TYR A 188 -5.95 4.50 -10.19
CA TYR A 188 -6.80 5.16 -9.20
C TYR A 188 -6.05 5.51 -7.90
N LEU A 189 -5.00 4.76 -7.53
CA LEU A 189 -4.21 5.03 -6.33
C LEU A 189 -3.37 6.29 -6.53
N VAL A 190 -2.77 6.45 -7.71
CA VAL A 190 -2.02 7.65 -8.08
C VAL A 190 -2.93 8.87 -8.12
N CYS A 191 -4.12 8.77 -8.76
CA CYS A 191 -5.11 9.86 -8.73
C CYS A 191 -5.49 10.23 -7.28
N TYR A 192 -5.77 9.25 -6.44
CA TYR A 192 -6.09 9.52 -5.04
C TYR A 192 -4.94 10.23 -4.30
N ASN A 193 -3.71 9.73 -4.42
CA ASN A 193 -2.54 10.34 -3.76
C ASN A 193 -2.26 11.75 -4.29
N TRP A 194 -2.47 11.98 -5.59
CA TRP A 194 -2.40 13.30 -6.18
C TRP A 194 -3.43 14.26 -5.59
N GLY A 195 -4.67 13.81 -5.42
CA GLY A 195 -5.72 14.58 -4.74
C GLY A 195 -5.37 14.91 -3.28
N ILE A 196 -4.70 14.00 -2.56
CA ILE A 196 -4.20 14.26 -1.20
C ILE A 196 -3.12 15.36 -1.21
N ALA A 197 -2.15 15.28 -2.13
CA ALA A 197 -1.11 16.30 -2.26
C ALA A 197 -1.70 17.69 -2.61
N LEU A 198 -2.64 17.74 -3.57
CA LEU A 198 -3.35 18.97 -3.96
C LEU A 198 -4.14 19.57 -2.79
N ARG A 199 -4.83 18.73 -2.01
CA ARG A 199 -5.56 19.16 -0.80
C ARG A 199 -4.61 19.77 0.22
N ASN A 200 -3.48 19.13 0.49
CA ASN A 200 -2.51 19.62 1.48
C ASN A 200 -1.84 20.93 1.04
N LEU A 201 -1.76 21.16 -0.28
CA LEU A 201 -1.31 22.44 -0.86
C LEU A 201 -2.41 23.52 -0.90
N GLY A 202 -3.65 23.18 -0.54
CA GLY A 202 -4.79 24.10 -0.55
C GLY A 202 -5.50 24.25 -1.90
N ARG A 203 -5.16 23.42 -2.90
CA ARG A 203 -5.81 23.39 -4.23
C ARG A 203 -7.03 22.47 -4.19
N TYR A 204 -8.08 22.91 -3.50
CA TYR A 204 -9.21 22.06 -3.10
C TYR A 204 -10.08 21.57 -4.26
N GLU A 205 -10.38 22.43 -5.23
CA GLU A 205 -11.18 22.10 -6.41
C GLU A 205 -10.48 21.06 -7.30
N GLU A 206 -9.17 21.21 -7.46
CA GLU A 206 -8.33 20.25 -8.19
C GLU A 206 -8.22 18.93 -7.44
N ALA A 207 -8.11 18.97 -6.11
CA ALA A 207 -8.13 17.76 -5.28
C ALA A 207 -9.44 16.98 -5.47
N ILE A 208 -10.59 17.66 -5.50
CA ILE A 208 -11.89 17.02 -5.78
C ILE A 208 -11.91 16.38 -7.15
N THR A 209 -11.46 17.10 -8.18
CA THR A 209 -11.37 16.58 -9.55
C THR A 209 -10.52 15.30 -9.60
N SER A 210 -9.40 15.29 -8.88
CA SER A 210 -8.51 14.13 -8.79
C SER A 210 -9.15 12.95 -8.05
N PHE A 211 -9.87 13.20 -6.95
CA PHE A 211 -10.66 12.16 -6.27
C PHE A 211 -11.79 11.60 -7.15
N GLU A 212 -12.46 12.44 -7.94
CA GLU A 212 -13.49 12.00 -8.88
C GLU A 212 -12.91 11.12 -10.00
N GLN A 213 -11.71 11.43 -10.49
CA GLN A 213 -11.00 10.56 -11.43
C GLN A 213 -10.69 9.20 -10.80
N ALA A 214 -10.17 9.16 -9.57
CA ALA A 214 -9.94 7.91 -8.84
C ALA A 214 -11.24 7.10 -8.68
N LEU A 215 -12.35 7.76 -8.36
CA LEU A 215 -13.66 7.12 -8.18
C LEU A 215 -14.32 6.69 -9.50
N LYS A 216 -13.99 7.33 -10.62
CA LYS A 216 -14.42 6.88 -11.95
C LYS A 216 -13.77 5.55 -12.31
N ILE A 217 -12.49 5.38 -11.96
CA ILE A 217 -11.73 4.14 -12.19
C ILE A 217 -12.17 3.05 -11.18
N GLN A 218 -12.23 3.40 -9.88
CA GLN A 218 -12.58 2.48 -8.80
C GLN A 218 -13.70 3.06 -7.91
N PRO A 219 -14.99 2.84 -8.26
CA PRO A 219 -16.12 3.45 -7.55
C PRO A 219 -16.29 3.05 -6.08
N ASN A 220 -15.79 1.87 -5.68
CA ASN A 220 -15.87 1.36 -4.31
C ASN A 220 -14.69 1.82 -3.42
N TYR A 221 -13.78 2.66 -3.92
CA TYR A 221 -12.63 3.11 -3.14
C TYR A 221 -13.04 4.16 -2.10
N TYR A 222 -13.48 3.68 -0.94
CA TYR A 222 -14.09 4.49 0.11
C TYR A 222 -13.20 5.62 0.64
N LYS A 223 -11.87 5.46 0.63
CA LYS A 223 -10.92 6.50 1.08
C LYS A 223 -11.00 7.77 0.23
N ALA A 224 -11.22 7.64 -1.08
CA ALA A 224 -11.42 8.79 -1.97
C ALA A 224 -12.76 9.48 -1.68
N TRP A 225 -13.84 8.73 -1.44
CA TRP A 225 -15.13 9.30 -1.01
C TRP A 225 -15.04 10.07 0.31
N ILE A 226 -14.36 9.52 1.33
CA ILE A 226 -14.13 10.22 2.59
C ILE A 226 -13.35 11.53 2.34
N SER A 227 -12.25 11.45 1.58
CA SER A 227 -11.38 12.59 1.33
C SER A 227 -12.10 13.69 0.54
N LYS A 228 -12.88 13.32 -0.48
CA LYS A 228 -13.77 14.24 -1.21
C LYS A 228 -14.77 14.93 -0.28
N GLY A 229 -15.47 14.17 0.56
CA GLY A 229 -16.44 14.71 1.51
C GLY A 229 -15.83 15.66 2.54
N VAL A 230 -14.62 15.34 3.03
CA VAL A 230 -13.87 16.20 3.96
C VAL A 230 -13.50 17.53 3.28
N VAL A 231 -13.05 17.51 2.02
CA VAL A 231 -12.72 18.75 1.29
C VAL A 231 -13.96 19.61 1.05
N LEU A 232 -15.05 18.99 0.57
CA LEU A 232 -16.33 19.67 0.32
C LEU A 232 -16.90 20.34 1.59
N CYS A 233 -16.90 19.65 2.73
CA CYS A 233 -17.42 20.18 4.00
C CYS A 233 -16.45 21.15 4.69
N GLY A 234 -15.14 20.92 4.55
CA GLY A 234 -14.10 21.68 5.22
C GLY A 234 -13.86 23.04 4.60
N TYR A 235 -13.76 23.08 3.27
CA TYR A 235 -13.19 24.22 2.55
C TYR A 235 -14.18 24.86 1.58
N LEU A 236 -14.98 24.07 0.85
CA LEU A 236 -15.92 24.61 -0.14
C LEU A 236 -17.33 24.87 0.40
N GLN A 237 -17.62 24.43 1.62
CA GLN A 237 -18.94 24.55 2.27
C GLN A 237 -20.10 23.89 1.48
N CYS A 238 -19.79 22.96 0.58
CA CYS A 238 -20.76 22.15 -0.16
C CYS A 238 -21.27 21.00 0.72
N TYR A 239 -22.07 21.33 1.75
CA TYR A 239 -22.44 20.39 2.80
C TYR A 239 -23.29 19.21 2.31
N GLU A 240 -24.23 19.41 1.38
CA GLU A 240 -25.07 18.33 0.87
C GLU A 240 -24.29 17.33 -0.02
N GLU A 241 -23.37 17.83 -0.84
CA GLU A 241 -22.46 16.97 -1.62
C GLU A 241 -21.48 16.20 -0.73
N ALA A 242 -21.02 16.83 0.35
CA ALA A 242 -20.20 16.16 1.35
C ALA A 242 -20.97 15.03 2.05
N ILE A 243 -22.22 15.28 2.46
CA ILE A 243 -23.11 14.24 3.03
C ILE A 243 -23.29 13.09 2.04
N THR A 244 -23.55 13.41 0.77
CA THR A 244 -23.68 12.40 -0.29
C THR A 244 -22.43 11.53 -0.41
N SER A 245 -21.24 12.16 -0.37
CA SER A 245 -19.96 11.44 -0.40
C SER A 245 -19.81 10.48 0.78
N PHE A 246 -20.15 10.91 2.00
CA PHE A 246 -20.12 10.03 3.17
C PHE A 246 -21.19 8.93 3.11
N GLU A 247 -22.35 9.19 2.53
CA GLU A 247 -23.37 8.17 2.33
C GLU A 247 -22.95 7.09 1.32
N GLN A 248 -22.14 7.43 0.30
CA GLN A 248 -21.53 6.42 -0.56
C GLN A 248 -20.56 5.53 0.22
N VAL A 249 -19.75 6.10 1.11
CA VAL A 249 -18.89 5.30 2.01
C VAL A 249 -19.73 4.35 2.85
N LEU A 250 -20.86 4.81 3.40
CA LEU A 250 -21.74 4.01 4.25
C LEU A 250 -22.50 2.91 3.49
N LYS A 251 -22.67 3.04 2.16
CA LYS A 251 -23.17 1.96 1.31
C LYS A 251 -22.11 0.87 1.10
N ILE A 252 -20.85 1.28 0.93
CA ILE A 252 -19.70 0.37 0.73
C ILE A 252 -19.32 -0.31 2.05
N GLN A 253 -19.24 0.48 3.12
CA GLN A 253 -18.80 0.11 4.45
C GLN A 253 -19.73 0.73 5.51
N PRO A 254 -20.83 0.04 5.87
CA PRO A 254 -21.82 0.55 6.84
C PRO A 254 -21.28 0.80 8.25
N ASP A 255 -20.17 0.15 8.62
CA ASP A 255 -19.48 0.30 9.90
C ASP A 255 -18.30 1.29 9.84
N SER A 256 -18.21 2.12 8.79
CA SER A 256 -17.18 3.17 8.73
C SER A 256 -17.45 4.25 9.77
N TYR A 257 -16.74 4.19 10.90
CA TYR A 257 -16.85 5.20 11.96
C TYR A 257 -16.47 6.61 11.46
N GLN A 258 -15.49 6.70 10.55
CA GLN A 258 -15.05 7.98 9.95
C GLN A 258 -16.18 8.61 9.13
N ALA A 259 -16.85 7.84 8.28
CA ALA A 259 -17.95 8.35 7.47
C ALA A 259 -19.13 8.80 8.34
N TRP A 260 -19.50 8.03 9.36
CA TRP A 260 -20.52 8.42 10.33
C TRP A 260 -20.14 9.71 11.08
N TYR A 261 -18.88 9.83 11.50
CA TYR A 261 -18.38 10.99 12.22
C TYR A 261 -18.42 12.24 11.34
N TYR A 262 -17.79 12.19 10.16
CA TYR A 262 -17.73 13.36 9.28
C TYR A 262 -19.11 13.74 8.74
N ARG A 263 -19.99 12.78 8.42
CA ARG A 263 -21.40 13.07 8.11
C ARG A 263 -22.08 13.82 9.25
N GLY A 264 -21.85 13.39 10.49
CA GLY A 264 -22.36 14.05 11.69
C GLY A 264 -21.87 15.50 11.85
N ILE A 265 -20.58 15.74 11.66
CA ILE A 265 -19.99 17.09 11.69
C ILE A 265 -20.56 17.97 10.57
N THR A 266 -20.71 17.44 9.36
CA THR A 266 -21.32 18.17 8.23
C THR A 266 -22.78 18.53 8.50
N LEU A 267 -23.58 17.59 9.01
CA LEU A 267 -24.97 17.83 9.39
C LEU A 267 -25.10 18.87 10.52
N LYS A 268 -24.16 18.89 11.46
CA LYS A 268 -24.08 19.92 12.52
C LYS A 268 -23.89 21.30 11.90
N LYS A 269 -22.95 21.45 10.95
CA LYS A 269 -22.73 22.72 10.23
C LYS A 269 -23.96 23.18 9.45
N LEU A 270 -24.73 22.25 8.91
CA LEU A 270 -25.98 22.52 8.19
C LEU A 270 -27.18 22.79 9.11
N GLY A 271 -27.03 22.68 10.44
CA GLY A 271 -28.11 22.87 11.41
C GLY A 271 -29.06 21.67 11.58
N ARG A 272 -28.79 20.54 10.91
CA ARG A 272 -29.57 19.28 11.02
C ARG A 272 -29.17 18.51 12.27
N LEU A 273 -29.34 19.13 13.44
CA LEU A 273 -28.77 18.68 14.72
C LEU A 273 -29.20 17.27 15.14
N LYS A 274 -30.47 16.89 14.90
CA LYS A 274 -30.96 15.55 15.24
C LYS A 274 -30.22 14.44 14.47
N GLU A 275 -30.02 14.65 13.18
CA GLU A 275 -29.34 13.69 12.30
C GLU A 275 -27.83 13.70 12.53
N ALA A 276 -27.27 14.88 12.79
CA ALA A 276 -25.88 15.05 13.19
C ALA A 276 -25.57 14.19 14.40
N PHE A 277 -26.37 14.33 15.45
CA PHE A 277 -26.23 13.58 16.68
C PHE A 277 -26.40 12.06 16.48
N ALA A 278 -27.40 11.64 15.71
CA ALA A 278 -27.57 10.23 15.37
C ALA A 278 -26.35 9.63 14.64
N SER A 279 -25.71 10.41 13.77
CA SER A 279 -24.52 9.99 13.02
C SER A 279 -23.29 9.90 13.92
N ILE A 280 -23.04 10.92 14.76
CA ILE A 280 -21.92 10.92 15.72
C ILE A 280 -22.07 9.75 16.72
N ASN A 281 -23.29 9.47 17.19
CA ASN A 281 -23.56 8.34 18.07
C ASN A 281 -23.20 6.99 17.41
N LYS A 282 -23.52 6.83 16.13
CA LYS A 282 -23.15 5.62 15.39
C LYS A 282 -21.64 5.49 15.29
N ALA A 283 -20.93 6.55 14.92
CA ALA A 283 -19.48 6.57 14.88
C ALA A 283 -18.87 6.15 16.22
N ALA A 284 -19.38 6.71 17.32
CA ALA A 284 -18.85 6.45 18.65
C ALA A 284 -19.22 5.08 19.21
N LYS A 285 -20.31 4.45 18.75
CA LYS A 285 -20.59 3.04 19.08
C LYS A 285 -19.58 2.10 18.42
N ILE A 286 -19.09 2.46 17.23
CA ILE A 286 -18.13 1.66 16.47
C ILE A 286 -16.71 1.90 17.00
N ASN A 287 -16.29 3.17 17.12
CA ASN A 287 -14.99 3.55 17.64
C ASN A 287 -15.11 4.78 18.58
N PRO A 288 -15.33 4.56 19.89
CA PRO A 288 -15.44 5.64 20.86
C PRO A 288 -14.17 6.48 20.98
N ASN A 289 -12.99 5.85 20.93
CA ASN A 289 -11.70 6.52 21.15
C ASN A 289 -11.43 7.56 20.06
N PHE A 290 -11.65 7.20 18.80
CA PHE A 290 -11.51 8.14 17.67
C PHE A 290 -12.39 9.38 17.85
N VAL A 291 -13.67 9.19 18.19
CA VAL A 291 -14.60 10.32 18.37
C VAL A 291 -14.17 11.20 19.55
N ILE A 292 -13.68 10.62 20.64
CA ILE A 292 -13.19 11.37 21.81
C ILE A 292 -11.96 12.20 21.44
N GLU A 293 -11.00 11.64 20.71
CA GLU A 293 -9.79 12.34 20.27
C GLU A 293 -10.11 13.52 19.36
N GLU A 294 -11.00 13.33 18.39
CA GLU A 294 -11.43 14.39 17.47
C GLU A 294 -12.24 15.50 18.15
N LEU A 295 -13.02 15.18 19.18
CA LEU A 295 -13.72 16.21 19.96
C LEU A 295 -12.76 17.00 20.84
N LYS A 296 -11.71 16.35 21.39
CA LYS A 296 -10.65 17.03 22.13
C LYS A 296 -9.86 18.00 21.25
N SER A 297 -9.46 17.57 20.05
CA SER A 297 -8.69 18.41 19.11
C SER A 297 -9.45 19.67 18.69
N ARG A 298 -10.78 19.62 18.67
CA ARG A 298 -11.66 20.75 18.35
C ARG A 298 -12.06 21.62 19.56
N ASN A 299 -11.42 21.42 20.72
CA ASN A 299 -11.73 22.11 21.99
C ASN A 299 -13.21 21.95 22.43
N GLU A 300 -13.88 20.86 22.04
CA GLU A 300 -15.24 20.55 22.50
C GLU A 300 -15.21 19.83 23.87
N GLN A 301 -14.44 20.37 24.83
CA GLN A 301 -14.20 19.74 26.15
C GLN A 301 -15.48 19.47 26.94
N VAL A 302 -16.50 20.30 26.77
CA VAL A 302 -17.82 20.13 27.39
C VAL A 302 -18.50 18.85 26.89
N ILE A 303 -18.36 18.53 25.60
CA ILE A 303 -18.94 17.31 25.02
C ILE A 303 -18.12 16.10 25.47
N VAL A 304 -16.78 16.22 25.51
CA VAL A 304 -15.88 15.16 26.00
C VAL A 304 -16.17 14.81 27.46
N SER A 305 -16.34 15.79 28.35
CA SER A 305 -16.64 15.53 29.76
C SER A 305 -18.02 14.89 29.92
N MET A 306 -19.04 15.42 29.23
CA MET A 306 -20.38 14.84 29.25
C MET A 306 -20.39 13.39 28.71
N LEU A 307 -19.55 13.07 27.72
CA LEU A 307 -19.39 11.72 27.18
C LEU A 307 -18.79 10.76 28.19
N GLN A 308 -17.72 11.18 28.86
CA GLN A 308 -17.02 10.38 29.86
C GLN A 308 -17.86 10.15 31.12
N THR A 309 -18.65 11.14 31.54
CA THR A 309 -19.39 11.09 32.81
C THR A 309 -20.74 10.39 32.71
N PHE A 310 -21.45 10.52 31.58
CA PHE A 310 -22.86 10.14 31.51
C PHE A 310 -23.16 9.02 30.52
N GLY A 311 -22.23 8.70 29.62
CA GLY A 311 -22.48 7.85 28.48
C GLY A 311 -23.47 8.49 27.49
N TRP A 312 -23.42 8.05 26.23
CA TRP A 312 -24.17 8.65 25.12
C TRP A 312 -25.67 8.85 25.40
N ASN A 313 -26.32 7.94 26.14
CA ASN A 313 -27.76 7.98 26.40
C ASN A 313 -28.23 9.08 27.37
N LYS A 314 -27.40 9.50 28.35
CA LYS A 314 -27.77 10.60 29.27
C LYS A 314 -27.41 11.97 28.69
N LEU A 315 -26.39 12.02 27.82
CA LEU A 315 -26.08 13.19 27.00
C LEU A 315 -27.26 13.63 26.12
N ILE A 316 -28.00 12.66 25.55
CA ILE A 316 -29.24 12.87 24.80
C ILE A 316 -30.25 13.68 25.61
N GLN A 317 -30.50 13.25 26.85
CA GLN A 317 -31.50 13.87 27.71
C GLN A 317 -31.06 15.27 28.17
N ALA A 318 -29.77 15.44 28.47
CA ALA A 318 -29.22 16.73 28.88
C ALA A 318 -29.24 17.78 27.73
N TRP A 319 -28.85 17.38 26.51
CA TRP A 319 -28.85 18.28 25.36
C TRP A 319 -30.25 18.61 24.84
N ILE A 320 -31.17 17.64 24.81
CA ILE A 320 -32.58 17.89 24.48
C ILE A 320 -33.22 18.80 25.54
N GLY A 321 -32.89 18.61 26.83
CA GLY A 321 -33.34 19.45 27.93
C GLY A 321 -32.86 20.90 27.84
N LEU A 322 -31.57 21.11 27.55
CA LEU A 322 -30.99 22.44 27.32
C LEU A 322 -31.61 23.15 26.11
N PHE A 323 -31.89 22.42 25.02
CA PHE A 323 -32.48 22.99 23.82
C PHE A 323 -33.96 23.36 23.99
N ASN A 324 -34.73 22.56 24.75
CA ASN A 324 -36.09 22.91 25.13
C ASN A 324 -36.14 24.15 26.01
N MET A 325 -35.17 24.33 26.92
CA MET A 325 -35.05 25.56 27.72
C MET A 325 -34.75 26.80 26.86
N ILE A 326 -33.83 26.71 25.89
CA ILE A 326 -33.50 27.84 25.01
C ILE A 326 -34.69 28.24 24.11
N ARG A 327 -35.55 27.29 23.72
CA ARG A 327 -36.77 27.56 22.94
C ARG A 327 -37.92 28.15 23.75
N ILE A 328 -37.88 28.04 25.09
CA ILE A 328 -38.86 28.65 26.00
C ILE A 328 -38.45 30.10 26.34
N ILE A 329 -37.19 30.47 26.09
CA ILE A 329 -36.61 31.79 26.40
C ILE A 329 -36.57 32.71 25.15
N ARG A 330 -37.09 32.27 24.00
CA ARG A 330 -37.29 33.09 22.78
C ARG A 330 -38.78 33.22 22.48
#